data_AF-A0A2K1P243-F1
#
_entry.id   AF-A0A2K1P243-F1
#
_cell.length_a   1.000
_cell.length_b   1.000
_cell.length_c   1.000
_cell.angle_alpha   90.00
_cell.angle_beta   90.00
_cell.angle_gamma   90.00
#
_symmetry.space_group_name_H-M   'P 1'
#
loop_
_entity.id
_entity.type
_entity.pdbx_description
1 polymer ?
#
loop_
_entity_poly.entity_id
_entity_poly.type
_entity_poly.pdbx_seq_one_letter_code
_entity_poly.pdbx_strand_id
1 'polypeptide(L)'
;MKKKLILLIFIMNTIIYFAIDIQSIVNLSKNPATLDISWEYFLKYIQENPEDEKITSVGELISAKLYFYNKYRNYNFVNSIISENLKDFCTNLGVLSSTFRIPAEDTKKIVFIFPQLPKVIENIINTGEFSDNSYKYLYKLEGLKDYINVNNYEVFIKNVIESSIRSPVFFDEDMKGFVEAFVPKNNLSLFEQFISESRYMVYEENYLGVYKLLTFLKDNNSLNRSIIIYNELDRYFSIKQKLTELNNRVYFVEKQELSSFITDIYKVGEELKNLTIEKGLLFNLYYSLLKSLNVKLENIEEKVPVYNNFETLSKGFSDQINSEILKLQMNIVQVNDLGISQNTKNLAYVANDNDKNVDDNKEVGIFFYLFTSIFIIILFLFIYFEMFPSYSKINFLCNVRFGKYAVHLSEKLILKNPEDYKAFLILAKSYEIAGNYNASVNAYKTAMNLKSKYVKDSNL
;
A
#
# COMPACT_ATOMS: atom_id res chain seq x y z
N MET A 1 60.23 12.10 -33.14
CA MET A 1 59.68 11.89 -31.77
C MET A 1 58.43 12.72 -31.47
N LYS A 2 58.43 14.07 -31.62
CA LYS A 2 57.30 14.94 -31.22
C LYS A 2 55.87 14.47 -31.61
N LYS A 3 55.65 13.95 -32.84
CA LYS A 3 54.33 13.40 -33.25
C LYS A 3 53.88 12.17 -32.44
N LYS A 4 54.79 11.28 -32.02
CA LYS A 4 54.46 10.14 -31.14
C LYS A 4 54.12 10.61 -29.73
N LEU A 5 54.77 11.67 -29.24
CA LEU A 5 54.48 12.25 -27.93
C LEU A 5 53.08 12.87 -27.87
N ILE A 6 52.69 13.64 -28.91
CA ILE A 6 51.34 14.23 -29.01
C ILE A 6 50.28 13.13 -29.10
N LEU A 7 50.52 12.08 -29.88
CA LEU A 7 49.61 10.93 -29.94
C LEU A 7 49.47 10.24 -28.58
N LEU A 8 50.57 10.05 -27.85
CA LEU A 8 50.56 9.43 -26.52
C LEU A 8 49.84 10.31 -25.49
N ILE A 9 50.00 11.64 -25.54
CA ILE A 9 49.25 12.60 -24.72
C ILE A 9 47.75 12.56 -25.07
N PHE A 10 47.39 12.42 -26.35
CA PHE A 10 45.98 12.30 -26.77
C PHE A 10 45.36 10.97 -26.30
N ILE A 11 46.09 9.86 -26.41
CA ILE A 11 45.67 8.54 -25.93
C ILE A 11 45.54 8.53 -24.39
N MET A 12 46.50 9.11 -23.67
CA MET A 12 46.42 9.26 -22.20
C MET A 12 45.24 10.14 -21.80
N ASN A 13 44.97 11.26 -22.50
CA ASN A 13 43.79 12.10 -22.23
C ASN A 13 42.47 11.38 -22.54
N THR A 14 42.39 10.55 -23.59
CA THR A 14 41.19 9.73 -23.79
C THR A 14 41.00 8.72 -22.66
N ILE A 15 42.08 8.08 -22.18
CA ILE A 15 42.03 7.14 -21.04
C ILE A 15 41.54 7.84 -19.76
N ILE A 16 41.94 9.10 -19.51
CA ILE A 16 41.48 9.89 -18.36
C ILE A 16 39.98 10.24 -18.44
N TYR A 17 39.41 10.39 -19.66
CA TYR A 17 37.97 10.57 -19.87
C TYR A 17 37.15 9.26 -19.83
N PHE A 18 37.77 8.09 -19.58
CA PHE A 18 37.09 6.79 -19.49
C PHE A 18 36.87 6.28 -18.05
N ALA A 19 37.32 7.02 -17.03
CA ALA A 19 36.98 6.70 -15.64
C ALA A 19 35.50 7.03 -15.38
N ILE A 20 34.68 5.98 -15.21
CA ILE A 20 33.30 6.15 -14.70
C ILE A 20 33.42 6.58 -13.24
N ASP A 21 32.96 7.79 -12.92
CA ASP A 21 32.98 8.26 -11.53
C ASP A 21 32.02 7.44 -10.65
N ILE A 22 32.35 7.32 -9.36
CA ILE A 22 31.57 6.50 -8.42
C ILE A 22 30.12 6.99 -8.28
N GLN A 23 29.86 8.27 -8.56
CA GLN A 23 28.51 8.85 -8.53
C GLN A 23 27.65 8.37 -9.72
N SER A 24 28.26 8.16 -10.89
CA SER A 24 27.61 7.60 -12.08
C SER A 24 27.25 6.14 -11.84
N ILE A 25 28.09 5.39 -11.12
CA ILE A 25 27.79 4.02 -10.68
C ILE A 25 26.58 4.02 -9.73
N VAL A 26 26.55 4.92 -8.74
CA VAL A 26 25.38 5.12 -7.86
C VAL A 26 24.14 5.47 -8.68
N ASN A 27 24.24 6.35 -9.68
CA ASN A 27 23.10 6.72 -10.53
C ASN A 27 22.60 5.55 -11.39
N LEU A 28 23.48 4.70 -11.94
CA LEU A 28 23.10 3.46 -12.64
C LEU A 28 22.36 2.48 -11.71
N SER A 29 22.72 2.44 -10.42
CA SER A 29 22.02 1.62 -9.42
C SER A 29 20.59 2.10 -9.11
N LYS A 30 20.15 3.27 -9.62
CA LYS A 30 18.80 3.82 -9.38
C LYS A 30 17.73 3.30 -10.33
N ASN A 31 18.08 2.43 -11.28
CA ASN A 31 17.15 1.85 -12.23
C ASN A 31 17.26 0.31 -12.22
N PRO A 32 16.16 -0.44 -12.01
CA PRO A 32 16.17 -1.91 -12.00
C PRO A 32 16.78 -2.55 -13.26
N ALA A 33 16.68 -1.90 -14.42
CA ALA A 33 17.22 -2.43 -15.68
C ALA A 33 18.76 -2.32 -15.78
N THR A 34 19.39 -1.44 -15.00
CA THR A 34 20.84 -1.20 -15.00
C THR A 34 21.51 -1.55 -13.66
N LEU A 35 20.78 -2.18 -12.74
CA LEU A 35 21.27 -2.51 -11.41
C LEU A 35 22.42 -3.53 -11.44
N ASP A 36 22.28 -4.62 -12.19
CA ASP A 36 23.36 -5.62 -12.36
C ASP A 36 24.60 -4.98 -13.04
N ILE A 37 24.38 -4.14 -14.06
CA ILE A 37 25.44 -3.37 -14.75
C ILE A 37 26.17 -2.42 -13.79
N SER A 38 25.45 -1.79 -12.86
CA SER A 38 26.07 -0.91 -11.85
C SER A 38 27.03 -1.68 -10.93
N TRP A 39 26.77 -2.96 -10.66
CA TRP A 39 27.67 -3.80 -9.87
C TRP A 39 28.92 -4.21 -10.66
N GLU A 40 28.79 -4.54 -11.95
CA GLU A 40 29.95 -4.81 -12.81
C GLU A 40 30.89 -3.60 -12.90
N TYR A 41 30.34 -2.40 -13.08
CA TYR A 41 31.14 -1.17 -13.07
C TYR A 41 31.71 -0.85 -11.69
N PHE A 42 31.01 -1.15 -10.60
CA PHE A 42 31.53 -0.99 -9.23
C PHE A 42 32.75 -1.89 -8.97
N LEU A 43 32.69 -3.17 -9.35
CA LEU A 43 33.82 -4.09 -9.22
C LEU A 43 35.04 -3.63 -10.04
N LYS A 44 34.81 -3.07 -11.23
CA LYS A 44 35.87 -2.45 -12.04
C LYS A 44 36.44 -1.20 -11.36
N TYR A 45 35.59 -0.35 -10.78
CA TYR A 45 36.00 0.87 -10.09
C TYR A 45 36.94 0.59 -8.92
N ILE A 46 36.67 -0.46 -8.14
CA ILE A 46 37.54 -0.92 -7.04
C ILE A 46 38.95 -1.26 -7.54
N GLN A 47 39.06 -1.93 -8.69
CA GLN A 47 40.36 -2.30 -9.27
C GLN A 47 41.16 -1.08 -9.74
N GLU A 48 40.46 -0.04 -10.20
CA GLU A 48 41.07 1.19 -10.72
C GLU A 48 41.38 2.23 -9.63
N ASN A 49 40.64 2.23 -8.50
CA ASN A 49 40.71 3.25 -7.44
C ASN A 49 40.62 2.66 -6.01
N PRO A 50 41.48 1.69 -5.62
CA PRO A 50 41.29 0.89 -4.40
C PRO A 50 41.29 1.67 -3.07
N GLU A 51 41.81 2.91 -3.05
CA GLU A 51 41.92 3.77 -1.87
C GLU A 51 40.74 4.76 -1.70
N ASP A 52 39.70 4.74 -2.55
CA ASP A 52 38.53 5.61 -2.36
C ASP A 52 37.67 5.16 -1.17
N GLU A 53 37.66 5.99 -0.12
CA GLU A 53 36.88 5.82 1.12
C GLU A 53 35.38 5.54 0.86
N LYS A 54 34.83 5.98 -0.28
CA LYS A 54 33.42 5.77 -0.67
C LYS A 54 33.13 4.36 -1.15
N ILE A 55 34.14 3.55 -1.47
CA ILE A 55 33.95 2.18 -1.97
C ILE A 55 33.08 1.37 -1.02
N THR A 56 33.35 1.40 0.28
CA THR A 56 32.60 0.61 1.26
C THR A 56 31.11 0.97 1.27
N SER A 57 30.77 2.25 1.38
CA SER A 57 29.38 2.70 1.47
C SER A 57 28.61 2.55 0.16
N VAL A 58 29.26 2.78 -0.99
CA VAL A 58 28.64 2.56 -2.31
C VAL A 58 28.46 1.07 -2.60
N GLY A 59 29.43 0.23 -2.22
CA GLY A 59 29.32 -1.23 -2.35
C GLY A 59 28.20 -1.81 -1.50
N GLU A 60 28.08 -1.36 -0.25
CA GLU A 60 26.96 -1.70 0.64
C GLU A 60 25.61 -1.25 0.04
N LEU A 61 25.53 -0.05 -0.54
CA LEU A 61 24.32 0.48 -1.18
C LEU A 61 23.86 -0.37 -2.37
N ILE A 62 24.76 -0.65 -3.32
CA ILE A 62 24.43 -1.41 -4.52
C ILE A 62 24.11 -2.87 -4.16
N SER A 63 24.87 -3.47 -3.24
CA SER A 63 24.62 -4.82 -2.72
C SER A 63 23.26 -4.92 -2.01
N ALA A 64 22.88 -3.93 -1.19
CA ALA A 64 21.57 -3.88 -0.55
C ALA A 64 20.43 -3.78 -1.58
N LYS A 65 20.58 -2.95 -2.63
CA LYS A 65 19.59 -2.87 -3.72
C LYS A 65 19.45 -4.18 -4.48
N LEU A 66 20.57 -4.84 -4.83
CA LEU A 66 20.57 -6.17 -5.46
C LEU A 66 19.88 -7.22 -4.59
N TYR A 67 20.13 -7.19 -3.28
CA TYR A 67 19.47 -8.06 -2.31
C TYR A 67 17.94 -7.88 -2.35
N PHE A 68 17.44 -6.64 -2.29
CA PHE A 68 16.00 -6.36 -2.39
C PHE A 68 15.42 -6.75 -3.75
N TYR A 69 16.12 -6.45 -4.84
CA TYR A 69 15.70 -6.81 -6.20
C TYR A 69 15.51 -8.32 -6.40
N ASN A 70 16.37 -9.13 -5.77
CA ASN A 70 16.31 -10.58 -5.87
C ASN A 70 15.33 -11.21 -4.88
N LYS A 71 15.32 -10.77 -3.61
CA LYS A 71 14.44 -11.34 -2.58
C LYS A 71 12.97 -10.97 -2.75
N TYR A 72 12.69 -9.74 -3.17
CA TYR A 72 11.34 -9.17 -3.20
C TYR A 72 10.87 -8.80 -4.62
N ARG A 73 11.45 -9.39 -5.68
CA ARG A 73 11.24 -9.03 -7.09
C ARG A 73 9.78 -8.80 -7.53
N ASN A 74 8.83 -9.52 -6.91
CA ASN A 74 7.40 -9.47 -7.23
C ASN A 74 6.63 -8.36 -6.48
N TYR A 75 7.27 -7.59 -5.59
CA TYR A 75 6.65 -6.53 -4.81
C TYR A 75 6.98 -5.14 -5.37
N ASN A 76 5.95 -4.33 -5.61
CA ASN A 76 6.09 -3.00 -6.22
C ASN A 76 7.04 -2.04 -5.48
N PHE A 77 7.13 -2.17 -4.15
CA PHE A 77 8.00 -1.30 -3.32
C PHE A 77 9.48 -1.44 -3.64
N VAL A 78 9.92 -2.56 -4.24
CA VAL A 78 11.32 -2.81 -4.60
C VAL A 78 11.83 -1.79 -5.62
N ASN A 79 11.01 -1.41 -6.60
CA ASN A 79 11.39 -0.39 -7.57
C ASN A 79 11.64 0.97 -6.89
N SER A 80 10.88 1.27 -5.83
CA SER A 80 11.05 2.47 -5.01
C SER A 80 12.28 2.42 -4.10
N ILE A 81 12.66 1.24 -3.59
CA ILE A 81 13.95 1.03 -2.90
C ILE A 81 15.11 1.30 -3.87
N ILE A 82 15.06 0.71 -5.07
CA ILE A 82 16.12 0.82 -6.07
C ILE A 82 16.29 2.29 -6.51
N SER A 83 15.20 2.98 -6.82
CA SER A 83 15.21 4.39 -7.23
C SER A 83 15.43 5.39 -6.09
N GLU A 84 15.53 4.92 -4.84
CA GLU A 84 15.62 5.75 -3.63
C GLU A 84 14.44 6.73 -3.45
N ASN A 85 13.24 6.38 -3.94
CA ASN A 85 12.03 7.16 -3.71
C ASN A 85 11.28 6.69 -2.45
N LEU A 86 11.53 7.37 -1.33
CA LEU A 86 10.88 7.10 -0.04
C LEU A 86 9.34 7.19 -0.10
N LYS A 87 8.79 8.18 -0.83
CA LYS A 87 7.33 8.40 -0.87
C LYS A 87 6.62 7.26 -1.59
N ASP A 88 7.15 6.85 -2.74
CA ASP A 88 6.61 5.71 -3.47
C ASP A 88 6.81 4.41 -2.69
N PHE A 89 7.93 4.27 -1.96
CA PHE A 89 8.18 3.12 -1.09
C PHE A 89 7.10 2.99 -0.01
N CYS A 90 6.86 4.06 0.76
CA CYS A 90 5.80 4.09 1.78
C CYS A 90 4.41 3.86 1.17
N THR A 91 4.11 4.47 0.03
CA THR A 91 2.83 4.29 -0.69
C THR A 91 2.64 2.83 -1.12
N ASN A 92 3.68 2.18 -1.64
CA ASN A 92 3.64 0.77 -2.03
C ASN A 92 3.53 -0.19 -0.83
N LEU A 93 4.06 0.16 0.35
CA LEU A 93 3.79 -0.60 1.59
C LEU A 93 2.30 -0.54 1.98
N GLY A 94 1.58 0.53 1.63
CA GLY A 94 0.15 0.67 1.85
C GLY A 94 -0.73 -0.29 1.04
N VAL A 95 -0.22 -0.82 -0.08
CA VAL A 95 -0.92 -1.81 -0.92
C VAL A 95 -0.85 -3.23 -0.33
N LEU A 96 0.08 -3.48 0.60
CA LEU A 96 0.29 -4.78 1.22
C LEU A 96 -0.67 -5.02 2.39
N SER A 97 -0.99 -6.27 2.69
CA SER A 97 -1.87 -6.62 3.83
C SER A 97 -1.36 -6.04 5.15
N SER A 98 -2.27 -5.79 6.09
CA SER A 98 -1.94 -5.35 7.45
C SER A 98 -1.11 -6.36 8.25
N THR A 99 -1.11 -7.63 7.82
CA THR A 99 -0.30 -8.73 8.36
C THR A 99 1.12 -8.82 7.78
N PHE A 100 1.41 -8.13 6.67
CA PHE A 100 2.73 -8.20 6.03
C PHE A 100 3.80 -7.50 6.88
N ARG A 101 4.96 -8.13 7.02
CA ARG A 101 6.11 -7.60 7.75
C ARG A 101 7.40 -7.79 6.95
N ILE A 102 8.28 -6.79 7.00
CA ILE A 102 9.67 -6.87 6.54
C ILE A 102 10.54 -7.16 7.77
N PRO A 103 11.34 -8.25 7.77
CA PRO A 103 12.15 -8.65 8.92
C PRO A 103 13.19 -7.60 9.33
N ALA A 104 13.56 -7.58 10.61
CA ALA A 104 14.50 -6.59 11.16
C ALA A 104 15.87 -6.54 10.45
N GLU A 105 16.39 -7.67 9.98
CA GLU A 105 17.63 -7.72 9.18
C GLU A 105 17.53 -6.94 7.86
N ASP A 106 16.33 -6.85 7.30
CA ASP A 106 16.05 -6.12 6.06
C ASP A 106 15.71 -4.68 6.37
N THR A 107 14.94 -4.41 7.42
CA THR A 107 14.73 -3.05 7.93
C THR A 107 16.05 -2.32 8.14
N LYS A 108 17.09 -2.98 8.68
CA LYS A 108 18.44 -2.39 8.80
C LYS A 108 18.99 -1.90 7.44
N LYS A 109 18.81 -2.68 6.37
CA LYS A 109 19.25 -2.31 5.01
C LYS A 109 18.36 -1.22 4.40
N ILE A 110 17.05 -1.22 4.71
CA ILE A 110 16.11 -0.16 4.30
C ILE A 110 16.45 1.16 4.98
N VAL A 111 16.78 1.16 6.28
CA VAL A 111 17.26 2.34 7.02
C VAL A 111 18.60 2.84 6.47
N PHE A 112 19.49 1.95 6.02
CA PHE A 112 20.72 2.36 5.33
C PHE A 112 20.43 3.07 3.99
N ILE A 113 19.47 2.59 3.20
CA ILE A 113 19.04 3.22 1.93
C ILE A 113 18.25 4.51 2.17
N PHE A 114 17.46 4.57 3.24
CA PHE A 114 16.62 5.69 3.64
C PHE A 114 16.95 6.18 5.06
N PRO A 115 18.12 6.81 5.28
CA PRO A 115 18.59 7.23 6.61
C PRO A 115 17.67 8.28 7.29
N GLN A 116 16.78 8.92 6.53
CA GLN A 116 15.77 9.83 7.05
C GLN A 116 14.58 9.13 7.74
N LEU A 117 14.41 7.81 7.61
CA LEU A 117 13.25 7.08 8.16
C LEU A 117 13.04 7.28 9.67
N PRO A 118 14.05 7.12 10.55
CA PRO A 118 13.86 7.35 11.98
C PRO A 118 13.44 8.78 12.27
N LYS A 119 14.03 9.77 11.57
CA LYS A 119 13.70 11.19 11.71
C LYS A 119 12.24 11.51 11.37
N VAL A 120 11.68 10.82 10.36
CA VAL A 120 10.27 10.96 9.99
C VAL A 120 9.36 10.47 11.12
N ILE A 121 9.66 9.31 11.71
CA ILE A 121 8.90 8.76 12.84
C ILE A 121 9.04 9.64 14.10
N GLU A 122 10.27 10.07 14.43
CA GLU A 122 10.52 11.02 15.53
C GLU A 122 9.69 12.30 15.37
N ASN A 123 9.66 12.89 14.17
CA ASN A 123 8.87 14.09 13.91
C ASN A 123 7.37 13.82 14.11
N ILE A 124 6.83 12.72 13.57
CA ILE A 124 5.42 12.33 13.74
C ILE A 124 5.05 12.17 15.22
N ILE A 125 5.92 11.57 16.04
CA ILE A 125 5.63 11.37 17.47
C ILE A 125 5.74 12.71 18.24
N ASN A 126 6.69 13.58 17.88
CA ASN A 126 6.90 14.85 18.56
C ASN A 126 5.84 15.91 18.21
N THR A 127 5.36 15.97 16.96
CA THR A 127 4.33 16.94 16.52
C THR A 127 2.91 16.38 16.54
N GLY A 128 2.77 15.05 16.48
CA GLY A 128 1.49 14.38 16.26
C GLY A 128 0.93 14.56 14.84
N GLU A 129 1.73 15.03 13.87
CA GLU A 129 1.29 15.31 12.50
C GLU A 129 1.98 14.42 11.47
N PHE A 130 1.20 13.90 10.53
CA PHE A 130 1.70 13.16 9.36
C PHE A 130 1.94 14.11 8.20
N SER A 131 3.21 14.39 7.89
CA SER A 131 3.60 15.19 6.71
C SER A 131 3.31 14.47 5.37
N ASP A 132 3.20 13.14 5.38
CA ASP A 132 2.58 12.34 4.33
C ASP A 132 1.83 11.17 4.98
N ASN A 133 0.57 10.96 4.61
CA ASN A 133 -0.28 9.90 5.17
C ASN A 133 0.29 8.49 4.95
N SER A 134 1.14 8.29 3.93
CA SER A 134 1.78 7.01 3.65
C SER A 134 2.81 6.60 4.71
N TYR A 135 3.32 7.52 5.53
CA TYR A 135 4.26 7.18 6.60
C TYR A 135 3.64 6.32 7.70
N LYS A 136 2.31 6.27 7.82
CA LYS A 136 1.66 5.33 8.74
C LYS A 136 1.98 3.87 8.43
N TYR A 137 2.31 3.52 7.18
CA TYR A 137 2.62 2.14 6.78
C TYR A 137 4.01 1.65 7.21
N LEU A 138 4.85 2.52 7.80
CA LEU A 138 6.21 2.18 8.25
C LEU A 138 6.25 1.18 9.42
N TYR A 139 5.11 0.93 10.10
CA TYR A 139 4.98 -0.14 11.09
C TYR A 139 5.23 -1.55 10.53
N LYS A 140 5.14 -1.71 9.20
CA LYS A 140 5.43 -2.97 8.51
C LYS A 140 6.94 -3.29 8.50
N LEU A 141 7.81 -2.37 8.95
CA LEU A 141 9.25 -2.56 9.11
C LEU A 141 9.60 -2.99 10.54
N GLU A 142 9.85 -4.29 10.74
CA GLU A 142 10.22 -4.81 12.07
C GLU A 142 11.55 -4.21 12.54
N GLY A 143 11.65 -3.92 13.84
CA GLY A 143 12.86 -3.32 14.42
C GLY A 143 13.10 -1.83 14.08
N LEU A 144 12.26 -1.17 13.26
CA LEU A 144 12.45 0.27 12.97
C LEU A 144 12.39 1.13 14.25
N LYS A 145 11.59 0.71 15.23
CA LYS A 145 11.48 1.35 16.55
C LYS A 145 12.82 1.40 17.33
N ASP A 146 13.78 0.53 16.99
CA ASP A 146 15.07 0.46 17.70
C ASP A 146 16.06 1.53 17.20
N TYR A 147 15.67 2.30 16.16
CA TYR A 147 16.42 3.40 15.56
C TYR A 147 15.91 4.80 15.92
N ILE A 148 14.76 4.91 16.61
CA ILE A 148 14.16 6.20 16.98
C ILE A 148 14.53 6.57 18.43
N ASN A 149 14.74 7.86 18.70
CA ASN A 149 14.96 8.35 20.06
C ASN A 149 13.85 9.33 20.47
N VAL A 150 12.79 8.79 21.08
CA VAL A 150 11.65 9.59 21.58
C VAL A 150 11.29 9.21 23.02
N ASN A 151 11.15 10.22 23.86
CA ASN A 151 10.86 10.09 25.29
C ASN A 151 9.45 10.56 25.69
N ASN A 152 8.76 11.34 24.85
CA ASN A 152 7.42 11.85 25.10
C ASN A 152 6.47 11.46 23.94
N TYR A 153 5.30 10.93 24.29
CA TYR A 153 4.28 10.45 23.36
C TYR A 153 2.94 11.19 23.53
N GLU A 154 2.83 12.11 24.49
CA GLU A 154 1.55 12.76 24.81
C GLU A 154 0.96 13.54 23.63
N VAL A 155 1.79 14.29 22.90
CA VAL A 155 1.35 15.13 21.78
C VAL A 155 0.78 14.25 20.66
N PHE A 156 1.51 13.21 20.26
CA PHE A 156 1.03 12.22 19.30
C PHE A 156 -0.26 11.53 19.76
N ILE A 157 -0.34 11.07 21.01
CA ILE A 157 -1.53 10.38 21.51
C ILE A 157 -2.75 11.32 21.53
N LYS A 158 -2.59 12.58 21.95
CA LYS A 158 -3.66 13.61 21.88
C LYS A 158 -4.13 13.84 20.44
N ASN A 159 -3.21 14.07 19.51
CA ASN A 159 -3.55 14.29 18.10
C ASN A 159 -4.22 13.06 17.46
N VAL A 160 -3.78 11.84 17.81
CA VAL A 160 -4.43 10.59 17.36
C VAL A 160 -5.85 10.51 17.89
N ILE A 161 -6.10 10.81 19.17
CA ILE A 161 -7.45 10.82 19.76
C ILE A 161 -8.33 11.85 19.04
N GLU A 162 -7.89 13.10 18.94
CA GLU A 162 -8.65 14.19 18.30
C GLU A 162 -8.98 13.87 16.84
N SER A 163 -7.99 13.37 16.08
CA SER A 163 -8.18 12.97 14.68
C SER A 163 -9.13 11.78 14.54
N SER A 164 -9.06 10.80 15.44
CA SER A 164 -9.93 9.62 15.45
C SER A 164 -11.38 9.95 15.82
N ILE A 165 -11.58 10.95 16.67
CA ILE A 165 -12.91 11.39 17.11
C ILE A 165 -13.55 12.26 16.02
N ARG A 166 -12.80 13.23 15.47
CA ARG A 166 -13.24 14.04 14.32
C ARG A 166 -13.47 13.22 13.05
N SER A 167 -12.69 12.15 12.85
CA SER A 167 -12.81 11.25 11.71
C SER A 167 -12.54 9.81 12.14
N PRO A 168 -13.59 9.01 12.44
CA PRO A 168 -13.41 7.60 12.84
C PRO A 168 -12.75 6.72 11.78
N VAL A 169 -12.58 7.20 10.54
CA VAL A 169 -11.83 6.51 9.47
C VAL A 169 -10.31 6.66 9.65
N PHE A 170 -9.83 7.70 10.33
CA PHE A 170 -8.41 7.90 10.63
C PHE A 170 -7.82 6.74 11.44
N PHE A 171 -8.58 6.21 12.40
CA PHE A 171 -8.21 5.06 13.22
C PHE A 171 -8.61 3.74 12.53
N ASP A 172 -7.88 3.43 11.46
CA ASP A 172 -7.92 2.16 10.74
C ASP A 172 -6.83 1.18 11.20
N GLU A 173 -6.81 -0.02 10.61
CA GLU A 173 -5.88 -1.09 11.02
C GLU A 173 -4.40 -0.72 10.82
N ASP A 174 -4.07 0.10 9.81
CA ASP A 174 -2.69 0.58 9.63
C ASP A 174 -2.32 1.65 10.66
N MET A 175 -3.27 2.51 11.09
CA MET A 175 -3.02 3.45 12.19
C MET A 175 -2.87 2.72 13.53
N LYS A 176 -3.69 1.69 13.82
CA LYS A 176 -3.50 0.80 14.98
C LYS A 176 -2.12 0.16 14.95
N GLY A 177 -1.72 -0.42 13.82
CA GLY A 177 -0.40 -1.03 13.63
C GLY A 177 0.75 -0.06 13.85
N PHE A 178 0.60 1.21 13.43
CA PHE A 178 1.56 2.27 13.73
C PHE A 178 1.67 2.56 15.23
N VAL A 179 0.53 2.70 15.92
CA VAL A 179 0.53 2.90 17.39
C VAL A 179 1.19 1.70 18.10
N GLU A 180 0.86 0.47 17.73
CA GLU A 180 1.42 -0.74 18.34
C GLU A 180 2.94 -0.92 18.09
N ALA A 181 3.44 -0.49 16.93
CA ALA A 181 4.85 -0.61 16.59
C ALA A 181 5.72 0.44 17.27
N PHE A 182 5.21 1.67 17.43
CA PHE A 182 6.02 2.82 17.86
C PHE A 182 5.67 3.39 19.24
N VAL A 183 4.47 3.18 19.77
CA VAL A 183 4.10 3.64 21.13
C VAL A 183 4.38 2.53 22.17
N PRO A 184 5.24 2.77 23.17
CA PRO A 184 5.48 1.82 24.25
C PRO A 184 4.20 1.44 25.00
N LYS A 185 4.04 0.15 25.37
CA LYS A 185 2.83 -0.37 26.03
C LYS A 185 2.45 0.38 27.31
N ASN A 186 3.44 0.83 28.09
CA ASN A 186 3.22 1.64 29.30
C ASN A 186 2.61 3.02 29.02
N ASN A 187 2.71 3.53 27.78
CA ASN A 187 2.14 4.81 27.36
C ASN A 187 0.72 4.66 26.78
N LEU A 188 0.23 3.43 26.53
CA LEU A 188 -1.15 3.22 26.03
C LEU A 188 -2.21 3.66 27.05
N SER A 189 -1.88 3.67 28.34
CA SER A 189 -2.74 4.20 29.41
C SER A 189 -3.02 5.71 29.27
N LEU A 190 -2.17 6.47 28.57
CA LEU A 190 -2.40 7.88 28.28
C LEU A 190 -3.62 8.09 27.37
N PHE A 191 -3.94 7.12 26.51
CA PHE A 191 -5.17 7.20 25.72
C PHE A 191 -6.41 7.20 26.62
N GLU A 192 -6.47 6.25 27.57
CA GLU A 192 -7.57 6.18 28.53
C GLU A 192 -7.65 7.45 29.38
N GLN A 193 -6.50 7.96 29.85
CA GLN A 193 -6.43 9.21 30.60
C GLN A 193 -7.05 10.37 29.81
N PHE A 194 -6.54 10.69 28.61
CA PHE A 194 -7.02 11.84 27.84
C PHE A 194 -8.46 11.68 27.35
N ILE A 195 -8.91 10.45 27.04
CA ILE A 195 -10.33 10.21 26.74
C ILE A 195 -11.20 10.48 27.99
N SER A 196 -10.77 10.07 29.19
CA SER A 196 -11.52 10.28 30.43
C SER A 196 -11.52 11.73 30.93
N GLU A 197 -10.48 12.50 30.64
CA GLU A 197 -10.38 13.94 30.95
C GLU A 197 -11.16 14.82 29.95
N SER A 198 -11.50 14.26 28.78
CA SER A 198 -12.21 14.96 27.71
C SER A 198 -13.71 15.10 27.93
N ARG A 199 -14.34 15.98 27.13
CA ARG A 199 -15.80 16.03 26.95
C ARG A 199 -16.29 15.29 25.70
N TYR A 200 -15.47 14.46 25.05
CA TYR A 200 -15.86 13.83 23.77
C TYR A 200 -17.10 12.92 23.92
N MET A 201 -17.28 12.33 25.11
CA MET A 201 -18.45 11.50 25.47
C MET A 201 -19.80 12.23 25.53
N VAL A 202 -19.81 13.57 25.49
CA VAL A 202 -21.04 14.36 25.68
C VAL A 202 -21.96 14.31 24.46
N TYR A 203 -21.42 14.05 23.26
CA TYR A 203 -22.16 14.13 22.00
C TYR A 203 -22.15 12.79 21.24
N GLU A 204 -23.32 12.31 20.85
CA GLU A 204 -23.54 11.05 20.12
C GLU A 204 -22.69 10.92 18.82
N GLU A 205 -22.36 12.03 18.16
CA GLU A 205 -21.52 12.06 16.94
C GLU A 205 -20.10 11.50 17.16
N ASN A 206 -19.54 11.65 18.36
CA ASN A 206 -18.18 11.22 18.69
C ASN A 206 -18.08 9.72 19.01
N TYR A 207 -19.23 9.05 19.25
CA TYR A 207 -19.27 7.71 19.85
C TYR A 207 -18.50 6.67 19.02
N LEU A 208 -18.50 6.78 17.70
CA LEU A 208 -17.79 5.82 16.83
C LEU A 208 -16.26 5.94 16.94
N GLY A 209 -15.74 7.17 16.98
CA GLY A 209 -14.30 7.41 17.12
C GLY A 209 -13.79 6.96 18.48
N VAL A 210 -14.52 7.34 19.54
CA VAL A 210 -14.25 6.90 20.91
C VAL A 210 -14.33 5.37 21.04
N TYR A 211 -15.38 4.74 20.51
CA TYR A 211 -15.57 3.30 20.61
C TYR A 211 -14.43 2.52 19.93
N LYS A 212 -13.95 2.99 18.77
CA LYS A 212 -12.75 2.42 18.11
C LYS A 212 -11.49 2.52 18.98
N LEU A 213 -11.26 3.67 19.61
CA LEU A 213 -10.12 3.88 20.52
C LEU A 213 -10.21 2.95 21.75
N LEU A 214 -11.36 2.87 22.41
CA LEU A 214 -11.54 2.02 23.58
C LEU A 214 -11.49 0.51 23.24
N THR A 215 -11.98 0.12 22.06
CA THR A 215 -11.83 -1.25 21.54
C THR A 215 -10.36 -1.61 21.37
N PHE A 216 -9.56 -0.74 20.74
CA PHE A 216 -8.12 -0.93 20.60
C PHE A 216 -7.38 -1.06 21.94
N LEU A 217 -7.77 -0.28 22.95
CA LEU A 217 -7.21 -0.42 24.31
C LEU A 217 -7.64 -1.73 24.98
N LYS A 218 -8.85 -2.22 24.74
CA LYS A 218 -9.32 -3.52 25.23
C LYS A 218 -8.50 -4.65 24.60
N ASP A 219 -8.34 -4.64 23.28
CA ASP A 219 -7.58 -5.64 22.52
C ASP A 219 -6.11 -5.68 22.98
N ASN A 220 -5.54 -4.52 23.33
CA ASN A 220 -4.20 -4.38 23.90
C ASN A 220 -4.12 -4.51 25.43
N ASN A 221 -5.16 -5.03 26.11
CA ASN A 221 -5.22 -5.23 27.57
C ASN A 221 -4.85 -3.98 28.40
N SER A 222 -5.18 -2.80 27.88
CA SER A 222 -4.81 -1.48 28.43
C SER A 222 -6.03 -0.65 28.89
N LEU A 223 -7.24 -1.17 28.71
CA LEU A 223 -8.51 -0.57 29.15
C LEU A 223 -8.80 -0.94 30.62
N ASN A 224 -8.89 0.04 31.51
CA ASN A 224 -9.13 -0.17 32.95
C ASN A 224 -10.26 0.73 33.48
N ARG A 225 -10.04 2.04 33.50
CA ARG A 225 -10.96 3.05 34.06
C ARG A 225 -12.21 3.25 33.19
N SER A 226 -12.07 3.13 31.87
CA SER A 226 -13.13 3.43 30.90
C SER A 226 -13.96 2.20 30.50
N ILE A 227 -13.81 1.05 31.20
CA ILE A 227 -14.50 -0.20 30.89
C ILE A 227 -16.03 -0.07 30.92
N ILE A 228 -16.59 0.72 31.84
CA ILE A 228 -18.03 0.98 31.93
C ILE A 228 -18.52 1.70 30.67
N ILE A 229 -17.77 2.70 30.21
CA ILE A 229 -18.14 3.51 29.05
C ILE A 229 -17.98 2.70 27.76
N TYR A 230 -16.92 1.88 27.66
CA TYR A 230 -16.77 0.91 26.59
C TYR A 230 -17.98 -0.03 26.50
N ASN A 231 -18.47 -0.57 27.62
CA ASN A 231 -19.62 -1.49 27.64
C ASN A 231 -20.93 -0.79 27.22
N GLU A 232 -21.16 0.47 27.59
CA GLU A 232 -22.33 1.23 27.12
C GLU A 232 -22.25 1.53 25.62
N LEU A 233 -21.06 1.85 25.09
CA LEU A 233 -20.84 2.06 23.65
C LEU A 233 -20.97 0.75 22.85
N ASP A 234 -20.46 -0.38 23.36
CA ASP A 234 -20.61 -1.72 22.77
C ASP A 234 -22.09 -2.10 22.64
N ARG A 235 -22.87 -1.91 23.72
CA ARG A 235 -24.33 -2.06 23.71
C ARG A 235 -24.99 -1.13 22.70
N TYR A 236 -24.62 0.15 22.67
CA TYR A 236 -25.15 1.12 21.72
C TYR A 236 -24.94 0.68 20.26
N PHE A 237 -23.73 0.24 19.89
CA PHE A 237 -23.45 -0.21 18.53
C PHE A 237 -24.09 -1.56 18.19
N SER A 238 -24.22 -2.47 19.16
CA SER A 238 -25.00 -3.70 19.02
C SER A 238 -26.48 -3.42 18.74
N ILE A 239 -27.10 -2.52 19.51
CA ILE A 239 -28.49 -2.07 19.31
C ILE A 239 -28.64 -1.37 17.94
N LYS A 240 -27.68 -0.50 17.57
CA LYS A 240 -27.66 0.14 16.24
C LYS A 240 -27.67 -0.88 15.11
N GLN A 241 -26.86 -1.92 15.20
CA GLN A 241 -26.79 -2.99 14.21
C GLN A 241 -28.14 -3.72 14.12
N LYS A 242 -28.68 -4.20 15.25
CA LYS A 242 -29.99 -4.87 15.30
C LYS A 242 -31.10 -4.00 14.71
N LEU A 243 -31.17 -2.72 15.07
CA LEU A 243 -32.13 -1.76 14.51
C LEU A 243 -31.98 -1.57 13.00
N THR A 244 -30.75 -1.57 12.49
CA THR A 244 -30.48 -1.43 11.05
C THR A 244 -30.93 -2.68 10.29
N GLU A 245 -30.61 -3.87 10.82
CA GLU A 245 -31.04 -5.15 10.25
C GLU A 245 -32.57 -5.29 10.23
N LEU A 246 -33.25 -4.91 11.34
CA LEU A 246 -34.71 -4.93 11.42
C LEU A 246 -35.37 -3.90 10.49
N ASN A 247 -34.85 -2.67 10.39
CA ASN A 247 -35.33 -1.66 9.43
C ASN A 247 -35.20 -2.12 7.98
N ASN A 248 -34.12 -2.82 7.63
CA ASN A 248 -33.96 -3.36 6.28
C ASN A 248 -34.92 -4.54 6.03
N ARG A 249 -35.20 -5.36 7.03
CA ARG A 249 -36.09 -6.53 6.91
C ARG A 249 -37.58 -6.18 6.89
N VAL A 250 -38.04 -5.13 7.59
CA VAL A 250 -39.48 -4.87 7.86
C VAL A 250 -40.38 -4.97 6.62
N TYR A 251 -39.94 -4.45 5.47
CA TYR A 251 -40.69 -4.49 4.21
C TYR A 251 -40.88 -5.91 3.66
N PHE A 252 -39.91 -6.81 3.90
CA PHE A 252 -39.85 -8.16 3.32
C PHE A 252 -40.33 -9.28 4.25
N VAL A 253 -40.52 -9.02 5.55
CA VAL A 253 -41.04 -10.00 6.54
C VAL A 253 -42.36 -10.63 6.05
N GLU A 254 -42.40 -11.96 5.91
CA GLU A 254 -43.61 -12.68 5.51
C GLU A 254 -44.61 -12.83 6.67
N LYS A 255 -45.90 -13.10 6.38
CA LYS A 255 -46.95 -13.22 7.41
C LYS A 255 -46.59 -14.21 8.52
N GLN A 256 -45.93 -15.30 8.17
CA GLN A 256 -45.44 -16.34 9.09
C GLN A 256 -44.28 -15.89 10.00
N GLU A 257 -43.47 -14.92 9.56
CA GLU A 257 -42.33 -14.38 10.33
C GLU A 257 -42.69 -13.17 11.20
N LEU A 258 -43.88 -12.55 11.02
CA LEU A 258 -44.25 -11.34 11.75
C LEU A 258 -44.19 -11.53 13.27
N SER A 259 -44.54 -12.70 13.78
CA SER A 259 -44.51 -13.00 15.22
C SER A 259 -43.12 -12.86 15.83
N SER A 260 -42.13 -13.54 15.24
CA SER A 260 -40.73 -13.51 15.68
C SER A 260 -40.10 -12.14 15.42
N PHE A 261 -40.45 -11.49 14.32
CA PHE A 261 -39.98 -10.14 14.00
C PHE A 261 -40.44 -9.09 15.03
N ILE A 262 -41.71 -9.11 15.44
CA ILE A 262 -42.22 -8.19 16.48
C ILE A 262 -41.62 -8.54 17.85
N THR A 263 -41.40 -9.82 18.13
CA THR A 263 -40.69 -10.29 19.33
C THR A 263 -39.25 -9.74 19.39
N ASP A 264 -38.54 -9.67 18.26
CA ASP A 264 -37.19 -9.10 18.20
C ASP A 264 -37.20 -7.57 18.35
N ILE A 265 -38.19 -6.88 17.78
CA ILE A 265 -38.42 -5.45 18.01
C ILE A 265 -38.64 -5.15 19.50
N TYR A 266 -39.43 -5.97 20.21
CA TYR A 266 -39.63 -5.84 21.66
C TYR A 266 -38.30 -5.93 22.42
N LYS A 267 -37.49 -6.95 22.15
CA LYS A 267 -36.19 -7.15 22.81
C LYS A 267 -35.26 -5.96 22.61
N VAL A 268 -35.15 -5.48 21.36
CA VAL A 268 -34.34 -4.31 21.02
C VAL A 268 -34.85 -3.04 21.70
N GLY A 269 -36.17 -2.90 21.85
CA GLY A 269 -36.77 -1.83 22.66
C GLY A 269 -36.34 -1.88 24.13
N GLU A 270 -36.45 -3.03 24.80
CA GLU A 270 -36.03 -3.17 26.20
C GLU A 270 -34.50 -2.91 26.37
N GLU A 271 -33.67 -3.38 25.44
CA GLU A 271 -32.23 -3.07 25.42
C GLU A 271 -31.98 -1.54 25.28
N LEU A 272 -32.65 -0.89 24.32
CA LEU A 272 -32.54 0.54 24.03
C LEU A 272 -33.02 1.43 25.19
N LYS A 273 -34.08 1.03 25.88
CA LYS A 273 -34.60 1.69 27.08
C LYS A 273 -33.55 1.75 28.20
N ASN A 274 -32.78 0.67 28.38
CA ASN A 274 -31.81 0.52 29.46
C ASN A 274 -30.45 1.23 29.23
N LEU A 275 -30.14 1.70 28.01
CA LEU A 275 -28.94 2.53 27.76
C LEU A 275 -28.97 3.84 28.57
N THR A 276 -27.85 4.21 29.19
CA THR A 276 -27.73 5.43 30.01
C THR A 276 -27.20 6.65 29.25
N ILE A 277 -26.60 6.43 28.07
CA ILE A 277 -25.97 7.47 27.23
C ILE A 277 -26.97 8.12 26.25
N GLU A 278 -26.53 9.19 25.55
CA GLU A 278 -27.33 9.82 24.50
C GLU A 278 -27.63 8.81 23.38
N LYS A 279 -28.87 8.84 22.86
CA LYS A 279 -29.41 7.78 22.00
C LYS A 279 -30.41 8.30 20.97
N GLY A 280 -30.23 9.54 20.51
CA GLY A 280 -31.11 10.21 19.55
C GLY A 280 -31.16 9.49 18.21
N LEU A 281 -30.01 9.04 17.69
CA LEU A 281 -29.95 8.24 16.47
C LEU A 281 -30.70 6.90 16.63
N LEU A 282 -30.51 6.21 17.76
CA LEU A 282 -31.17 4.94 18.01
C LEU A 282 -32.69 5.10 18.18
N PHE A 283 -33.13 6.17 18.85
CA PHE A 283 -34.54 6.54 18.96
C PHE A 283 -35.16 6.82 17.59
N ASN A 284 -34.46 7.54 16.69
CA ASN A 284 -34.93 7.79 15.34
C ASN A 284 -35.02 6.52 14.48
N LEU A 285 -34.04 5.60 14.60
CA LEU A 285 -34.06 4.29 13.93
C LEU A 285 -35.19 3.40 14.45
N TYR A 286 -35.44 3.39 15.76
CA TYR A 286 -36.50 2.61 16.40
C TYR A 286 -37.90 3.16 16.09
N TYR A 287 -38.08 4.47 16.10
CA TYR A 287 -39.32 5.13 15.65
C TYR A 287 -39.64 4.81 14.19
N SER A 288 -38.64 4.89 13.31
CA SER A 288 -38.81 4.57 11.88
C SER A 288 -39.22 3.10 11.68
N LEU A 289 -38.63 2.19 12.43
CA LEU A 289 -38.95 0.76 12.43
C LEU A 289 -40.40 0.48 12.86
N LEU A 290 -40.81 1.05 14.01
CA LEU A 290 -42.18 0.90 14.52
C LEU A 290 -43.21 1.46 13.54
N LYS A 291 -42.95 2.64 12.97
CA LYS A 291 -43.83 3.26 11.98
C LYS A 291 -43.97 2.40 10.72
N SER A 292 -42.87 1.90 10.17
CA SER A 292 -42.90 1.03 8.98
C SER A 292 -43.58 -0.31 9.26
N LEU A 293 -43.43 -0.85 10.47
CA LEU A 293 -44.16 -2.04 10.91
C LEU A 293 -45.66 -1.76 11.03
N ASN A 294 -46.08 -0.67 11.67
CA ASN A 294 -47.49 -0.32 11.84
C ASN A 294 -48.21 -0.16 10.50
N VAL A 295 -47.61 0.57 9.55
CA VAL A 295 -48.14 0.68 8.17
C VAL A 295 -48.28 -0.69 7.50
N LYS A 296 -47.36 -1.63 7.76
CA LYS A 296 -47.46 -2.99 7.23
C LYS A 296 -48.58 -3.80 7.90
N LEU A 297 -48.78 -3.64 9.21
CA LEU A 297 -49.85 -4.31 9.96
C LEU A 297 -51.25 -3.76 9.67
N GLU A 298 -51.38 -2.46 9.37
CA GLU A 298 -52.65 -1.84 8.93
C GLU A 298 -53.22 -2.49 7.65
N ASN A 299 -52.37 -3.12 6.84
CA ASN A 299 -52.75 -3.84 5.61
C ASN A 299 -53.08 -5.33 5.87
N ILE A 300 -53.17 -5.79 7.12
CA ILE A 300 -53.43 -7.18 7.49
C ILE A 300 -54.69 -7.24 8.36
N GLU A 301 -55.74 -7.90 7.88
CA GLU A 301 -57.04 -7.99 8.57
C GLU A 301 -56.99 -8.80 9.88
N GLU A 302 -56.02 -9.71 10.02
CA GLU A 302 -55.82 -10.56 11.19
C GLU A 302 -54.72 -10.02 12.11
N LYS A 303 -55.01 -9.93 13.41
CA LYS A 303 -54.02 -9.53 14.42
C LYS A 303 -52.87 -10.54 14.52
N VAL A 304 -51.65 -10.05 14.58
CA VAL A 304 -50.45 -10.90 14.57
C VAL A 304 -50.18 -11.48 15.96
N PRO A 305 -49.99 -12.81 16.11
CA PRO A 305 -49.59 -13.40 17.38
C PRO A 305 -48.15 -13.05 17.78
N VAL A 306 -47.88 -12.68 19.03
CA VAL A 306 -46.59 -12.18 19.57
C VAL A 306 -46.47 -12.46 21.08
N TYR A 307 -45.31 -12.90 21.53
CA TYR A 307 -45.09 -13.53 22.83
C TYR A 307 -44.93 -12.53 23.99
N ASN A 308 -44.74 -11.25 23.66
CA ASN A 308 -44.17 -10.24 24.54
C ASN A 308 -45.22 -9.19 24.95
N ASN A 309 -45.19 -8.77 26.22
CA ASN A 309 -46.05 -7.70 26.69
C ASN A 309 -45.42 -6.31 26.41
N PHE A 310 -45.92 -5.60 25.40
CA PHE A 310 -45.47 -4.26 25.06
C PHE A 310 -45.87 -3.15 26.08
N GLU A 311 -46.75 -3.42 27.05
CA GLU A 311 -47.17 -2.42 28.04
C GLU A 311 -46.03 -1.96 28.97
N THR A 312 -45.03 -2.80 29.21
CA THR A 312 -43.84 -2.45 30.00
C THR A 312 -42.85 -1.57 29.25
N LEU A 313 -43.01 -1.47 27.92
CA LEU A 313 -42.11 -0.76 27.02
C LEU A 313 -42.46 0.74 26.90
N SER A 314 -43.76 1.07 26.93
CA SER A 314 -44.33 2.41 26.67
C SER A 314 -44.01 3.49 27.72
N LYS A 315 -43.30 3.16 28.79
CA LYS A 315 -42.88 4.11 29.84
C LYS A 315 -41.42 4.57 29.71
N GLY A 316 -40.71 4.16 28.66
CA GLY A 316 -39.26 4.38 28.49
C GLY A 316 -38.84 5.33 27.36
N PHE A 317 -39.77 5.88 26.58
CA PHE A 317 -39.46 6.61 25.34
C PHE A 317 -40.19 7.95 25.21
N SER A 318 -39.88 8.68 24.14
CA SER A 318 -40.59 9.91 23.75
C SER A 318 -42.04 9.64 23.33
N ASP A 319 -42.89 10.67 23.41
CA ASP A 319 -44.31 10.58 23.07
C ASP A 319 -44.57 10.03 21.67
N GLN A 320 -43.70 10.36 20.70
CA GLN A 320 -43.78 9.85 19.33
C GLN A 320 -43.60 8.32 19.29
N ILE A 321 -42.57 7.79 19.94
CA ILE A 321 -42.31 6.35 20.01
C ILE A 321 -43.44 5.64 20.79
N ASN A 322 -43.87 6.22 21.92
CA ASN A 322 -44.97 5.67 22.71
C ASN A 322 -46.27 5.59 21.89
N SER A 323 -46.55 6.59 21.04
CA SER A 323 -47.73 6.58 20.17
C SER A 323 -47.70 5.44 19.12
N GLU A 324 -46.53 5.11 18.59
CA GLU A 324 -46.36 3.99 17.65
C GLU A 324 -46.35 2.62 18.36
N ILE A 325 -45.87 2.53 19.61
CA ILE A 325 -46.02 1.33 20.45
C ILE A 325 -47.50 1.05 20.73
N LEU A 326 -48.30 2.08 21.06
CA LEU A 326 -49.74 1.92 21.29
C LEU A 326 -50.48 1.43 20.04
N LYS A 327 -50.16 1.95 18.85
CA LYS A 327 -50.70 1.43 17.58
C LYS A 327 -50.33 -0.03 17.34
N LEU A 328 -49.07 -0.40 17.59
CA LEU A 328 -48.60 -1.78 17.46
C LEU A 328 -49.38 -2.74 18.36
N GLN A 329 -49.65 -2.34 19.61
CA GLN A 329 -50.46 -3.12 20.56
C GLN A 329 -51.89 -3.39 20.08
N MET A 330 -52.49 -2.48 19.30
CA MET A 330 -53.83 -2.71 18.74
C MET A 330 -53.85 -3.84 17.71
N ASN A 331 -52.72 -4.12 17.05
CA ASN A 331 -52.59 -5.02 15.91
C ASN A 331 -52.02 -6.41 16.25
N ILE A 332 -51.81 -6.74 17.53
CA ILE A 332 -51.21 -8.01 17.98
C ILE A 332 -52.11 -8.85 18.93
N VAL A 333 -51.80 -10.15 19.02
CA VAL A 333 -52.34 -11.25 19.87
C VAL A 333 -51.14 -12.00 20.47
N GLN A 334 -51.26 -13.11 21.24
CA GLN A 334 -50.14 -13.82 21.90
C GLN A 334 -50.22 -15.36 21.74
N VAL A 335 -49.13 -16.06 21.38
CA VAL A 335 -49.05 -17.51 20.99
C VAL A 335 -47.73 -18.17 21.44
N ASN A 336 -47.54 -19.51 21.25
CA ASN A 336 -46.34 -20.32 21.58
C ASN A 336 -45.79 -21.18 20.37
N ASP A 337 -44.45 -21.44 20.27
CA ASP A 337 -43.65 -21.49 18.98
C ASP A 337 -43.15 -22.85 18.39
N LEU A 338 -42.67 -22.86 17.11
CA LEU A 338 -41.69 -23.74 16.36
C LEU A 338 -42.08 -24.02 14.85
N GLY A 339 -41.20 -24.24 13.85
CA GLY A 339 -39.74 -24.01 13.69
C GLY A 339 -38.96 -24.79 12.55
N ILE A 340 -38.31 -24.08 11.60
CA ILE A 340 -36.90 -24.28 11.07
C ILE A 340 -36.51 -25.23 9.84
N SER A 341 -35.73 -24.65 8.87
CA SER A 341 -34.55 -25.17 8.07
C SER A 341 -34.60 -25.60 6.56
N GLN A 342 -33.43 -25.39 5.91
CA GLN A 342 -33.00 -25.51 4.48
C GLN A 342 -32.07 -26.72 4.20
N ASN A 343 -31.60 -26.93 2.95
CA ASN A 343 -30.16 -27.16 2.62
C ASN A 343 -29.75 -27.18 1.11
N THR A 344 -28.44 -27.09 0.83
CA THR A 344 -27.71 -26.89 -0.47
C THR A 344 -26.75 -28.04 -0.87
N LYS A 345 -26.15 -28.02 -2.11
CA LYS A 345 -24.76 -28.50 -2.52
C LYS A 345 -24.51 -28.47 -4.07
N ASN A 346 -23.39 -27.97 -4.64
CA ASN A 346 -22.02 -28.54 -4.96
C ASN A 346 -21.95 -29.36 -6.31
N LEU A 347 -20.86 -29.56 -7.09
CA LEU A 347 -19.39 -29.24 -7.06
C LEU A 347 -18.68 -29.51 -8.46
N ALA A 348 -17.44 -29.01 -8.68
CA ALA A 348 -16.29 -29.63 -9.46
C ALA A 348 -16.32 -29.83 -11.03
N TYR A 349 -15.22 -30.02 -11.82
CA TYR A 349 -13.75 -29.65 -11.84
C TYR A 349 -13.00 -30.20 -13.13
N VAL A 350 -11.69 -29.87 -13.35
CA VAL A 350 -10.57 -30.51 -14.20
C VAL A 350 -10.62 -30.52 -15.77
N ALA A 351 -9.55 -30.70 -16.62
CA ALA A 351 -8.06 -30.89 -16.54
C ALA A 351 -7.27 -30.63 -17.90
N ASN A 352 -5.93 -30.38 -17.83
CA ASN A 352 -4.74 -30.87 -18.65
C ASN A 352 -4.67 -30.79 -20.22
N ASP A 353 -3.53 -30.92 -20.96
CA ASP A 353 -2.05 -31.15 -20.74
C ASP A 353 -1.15 -30.81 -21.99
N ASN A 354 0.17 -30.53 -21.79
CA ASN A 354 1.48 -30.78 -22.52
C ASN A 354 1.61 -30.90 -24.10
N ASP A 355 2.78 -30.90 -24.82
CA ASP A 355 4.24 -30.99 -24.52
C ASP A 355 5.22 -30.63 -25.74
N LYS A 356 6.54 -30.43 -25.46
CA LYS A 356 7.84 -30.63 -26.25
C LYS A 356 8.08 -30.15 -27.72
N ASN A 357 9.17 -29.38 -28.03
CA ASN A 357 10.63 -29.68 -28.33
C ASN A 357 10.91 -30.14 -29.82
N VAL A 358 12.06 -30.00 -30.53
CA VAL A 358 13.54 -30.06 -30.25
C VAL A 358 14.37 -29.28 -31.34
N ASP A 359 15.62 -28.87 -31.00
CA ASP A 359 16.92 -28.51 -31.71
C ASP A 359 17.14 -28.77 -33.25
N ASP A 360 18.27 -28.46 -33.95
CA ASP A 360 19.66 -28.06 -33.59
C ASP A 360 20.53 -27.42 -34.74
N ASN A 361 21.63 -26.71 -34.40
CA ASN A 361 23.02 -26.54 -35.01
C ASN A 361 23.33 -26.67 -36.56
N LYS A 362 24.43 -26.18 -37.20
CA LYS A 362 25.68 -25.40 -36.90
C LYS A 362 26.47 -24.91 -38.17
N GLU A 363 27.29 -23.84 -38.03
CA GLU A 363 28.68 -23.51 -38.57
C GLU A 363 29.18 -23.87 -40.02
N VAL A 364 30.24 -23.31 -40.68
CA VAL A 364 31.13 -22.10 -40.64
C VAL A 364 32.01 -22.07 -41.95
N GLY A 365 32.55 -20.91 -42.41
CA GLY A 365 33.81 -20.91 -43.21
C GLY A 365 34.16 -19.69 -44.10
N ILE A 366 35.46 -19.36 -44.18
CA ILE A 366 36.15 -18.40 -45.10
C ILE A 366 35.88 -16.89 -44.89
N PHE A 367 36.74 -16.15 -44.17
CA PHE A 367 37.00 -14.69 -44.36
C PHE A 367 38.13 -14.22 -43.40
N PHE A 368 39.39 -14.08 -43.87
CA PHE A 368 40.49 -13.61 -42.99
C PHE A 368 41.47 -12.57 -43.57
N TYR A 369 41.56 -12.39 -44.89
CA TYR A 369 42.51 -11.44 -45.51
C TYR A 369 41.93 -10.08 -45.95
N LEU A 370 40.61 -9.88 -45.84
CA LEU A 370 39.97 -8.56 -45.99
C LEU A 370 39.83 -7.80 -44.65
N PHE A 371 40.03 -8.48 -43.52
CA PHE A 371 39.67 -7.94 -42.20
C PHE A 371 40.54 -6.77 -41.73
N THR A 372 41.83 -6.73 -42.06
CA THR A 372 42.81 -5.83 -41.43
C THR A 372 42.76 -4.38 -41.93
N SER A 373 42.51 -4.15 -43.22
CA SER A 373 42.32 -2.80 -43.78
C SER A 373 40.94 -2.24 -43.41
N ILE A 374 39.92 -3.09 -43.42
CA ILE A 374 38.58 -2.78 -42.94
C ILE A 374 38.60 -2.39 -41.46
N PHE A 375 39.39 -3.08 -40.61
CA PHE A 375 39.46 -2.81 -39.17
C PHE A 375 39.89 -1.37 -38.85
N ILE A 376 40.83 -0.78 -39.60
CA ILE A 376 41.31 0.59 -39.36
C ILE A 376 40.22 1.64 -39.70
N ILE A 377 39.47 1.41 -40.78
CA ILE A 377 38.34 2.27 -41.18
C ILE A 377 37.18 2.10 -40.19
N ILE A 378 36.88 0.86 -39.78
CA ILE A 378 35.90 0.55 -38.73
C ILE A 378 36.30 1.24 -37.41
N LEU A 379 37.57 1.24 -37.01
CA LEU A 379 38.02 1.90 -35.78
C LEU A 379 37.72 3.41 -35.79
N PHE A 380 38.03 4.09 -36.90
CA PHE A 380 37.70 5.52 -37.07
C PHE A 380 36.19 5.77 -37.08
N LEU A 381 35.41 4.86 -37.69
CA LEU A 381 33.96 4.95 -37.76
C LEU A 381 33.31 4.67 -36.38
N PHE A 382 33.86 3.75 -35.59
CA PHE A 382 33.51 3.51 -34.18
C PHE A 382 33.73 4.78 -33.35
N ILE A 383 34.92 5.39 -33.41
CA ILE A 383 35.23 6.63 -32.68
C ILE A 383 34.26 7.76 -33.07
N TYR A 384 33.88 7.87 -34.34
CA TYR A 384 32.90 8.86 -34.82
C TYR A 384 31.46 8.58 -34.35
N PHE A 385 31.07 7.31 -34.17
CA PHE A 385 29.78 6.93 -33.58
C PHE A 385 29.78 7.18 -32.06
N GLU A 386 30.89 6.87 -31.39
CA GLU A 386 31.07 7.03 -29.94
C GLU A 386 31.05 8.50 -29.48
N MET A 387 31.68 9.40 -30.25
CA MET A 387 31.72 10.83 -29.96
C MET A 387 30.38 11.54 -30.19
N PHE A 388 29.57 11.05 -31.13
CA PHE A 388 28.32 11.69 -31.55
C PHE A 388 27.19 10.66 -31.76
N PRO A 389 26.68 10.02 -30.69
CA PRO A 389 25.55 9.10 -30.78
C PRO A 389 24.29 9.82 -31.29
N SER A 390 23.52 9.16 -32.14
CA SER A 390 22.23 9.66 -32.61
C SER A 390 21.30 8.52 -33.03
N TYR A 391 19.99 8.78 -33.03
CA TYR A 391 18.96 7.78 -33.31
C TYR A 391 19.17 7.05 -34.65
N SER A 392 19.47 7.79 -35.72
CA SER A 392 19.72 7.20 -37.05
C SER A 392 20.99 6.32 -37.08
N LYS A 393 22.04 6.70 -36.35
CA LYS A 393 23.29 5.93 -36.25
C LYS A 393 23.10 4.61 -35.51
N ILE A 394 22.36 4.63 -34.39
CA ILE A 394 22.11 3.40 -33.63
C ILE A 394 21.15 2.49 -34.40
N ASN A 395 20.13 3.04 -35.05
CA ASN A 395 19.23 2.24 -35.90
C ASN A 395 19.98 1.58 -37.08
N PHE A 396 21.03 2.23 -37.61
CA PHE A 396 21.95 1.61 -38.57
C PHE A 396 22.74 0.44 -37.95
N LEU A 397 23.33 0.60 -36.75
CA LEU A 397 24.02 -0.50 -36.05
C LEU A 397 23.10 -1.69 -35.75
N CYS A 398 21.86 -1.41 -35.36
CA CYS A 398 20.80 -2.41 -35.23
C CYS A 398 20.58 -3.18 -36.54
N ASN A 399 20.38 -2.48 -37.66
CA ASN A 399 20.16 -3.13 -38.96
C ASN A 399 21.37 -3.96 -39.43
N VAL A 400 22.59 -3.62 -39.02
CA VAL A 400 23.83 -4.40 -39.29
C VAL A 400 24.11 -5.46 -38.18
N ARG A 401 23.16 -5.69 -37.27
CA ARG A 401 23.21 -6.67 -36.16
C ARG A 401 24.31 -6.47 -35.11
N PHE A 402 24.86 -5.26 -34.96
CA PHE A 402 25.83 -4.92 -33.90
C PHE A 402 25.15 -4.65 -32.54
N GLY A 403 24.32 -5.59 -32.06
CA GLY A 403 23.43 -5.41 -30.90
C GLY A 403 24.14 -4.87 -29.64
N LYS A 404 25.22 -5.50 -29.19
CA LYS A 404 25.95 -5.08 -27.98
C LYS A 404 26.50 -3.64 -28.05
N TYR A 405 26.96 -3.19 -29.21
CA TYR A 405 27.45 -1.81 -29.38
C TYR A 405 26.31 -0.80 -29.59
N ALA A 406 25.21 -1.23 -30.21
CA ALA A 406 23.99 -0.44 -30.30
C ALA A 406 23.37 -0.19 -28.91
N VAL A 407 23.42 -1.18 -28.01
CA VAL A 407 23.01 -1.05 -26.59
C VAL A 407 23.85 0.03 -25.89
N HIS A 408 25.18 -0.08 -25.90
CA HIS A 408 26.10 0.90 -25.29
C HIS A 408 25.83 2.34 -25.75
N LEU A 409 25.66 2.57 -27.06
CA LEU A 409 25.34 3.90 -27.59
C LEU A 409 23.91 4.36 -27.26
N SER A 410 22.96 3.44 -27.07
CA SER A 410 21.60 3.76 -26.63
C SER A 410 21.57 4.18 -25.17
N GLU A 411 22.30 3.46 -24.30
CA GLU A 411 22.50 3.81 -22.90
C GLU A 411 23.13 5.21 -22.79
N LYS A 412 24.12 5.53 -23.63
CA LYS A 412 24.74 6.86 -23.73
C LYS A 412 23.75 7.98 -24.14
N LEU A 413 22.73 7.69 -24.95
CA LEU A 413 21.66 8.66 -25.24
C LEU A 413 20.70 8.83 -24.06
N ILE A 414 20.34 7.74 -23.38
CA ILE A 414 19.47 7.76 -22.19
C ILE A 414 20.15 8.52 -21.04
N LEU A 415 21.46 8.34 -20.85
CA LEU A 415 22.26 9.12 -19.89
C LEU A 415 22.21 10.63 -20.18
N LYS A 416 22.08 11.03 -21.45
CA LYS A 416 21.97 12.45 -21.85
C LYS A 416 20.54 13.00 -21.71
N ASN A 417 19.52 12.17 -21.89
CA ASN A 417 18.12 12.54 -21.64
C ASN A 417 17.28 11.33 -21.17
N PRO A 418 17.13 11.14 -19.84
CA PRO A 418 16.42 10.00 -19.28
C PRO A 418 14.90 9.97 -19.52
N GLU A 419 14.28 11.05 -19.99
CA GLU A 419 12.85 11.10 -20.26
C GLU A 419 12.50 10.88 -21.76
N ASP A 420 13.48 10.77 -22.65
CA ASP A 420 13.21 10.57 -24.09
C ASP A 420 12.80 9.12 -24.40
N TYR A 421 11.49 8.91 -24.61
CA TYR A 421 10.94 7.62 -25.00
C TYR A 421 11.56 7.03 -26.29
N LYS A 422 12.08 7.86 -27.20
CA LYS A 422 12.73 7.39 -28.44
C LYS A 422 14.08 6.75 -28.15
N ALA A 423 14.78 7.22 -27.14
CA ALA A 423 16.03 6.60 -26.68
C ALA A 423 15.75 5.20 -26.10
N PHE A 424 14.68 5.04 -25.32
CA PHE A 424 14.23 3.72 -24.83
C PHE A 424 13.72 2.78 -25.93
N LEU A 425 13.01 3.27 -26.96
CA LEU A 425 12.63 2.44 -28.12
C LEU A 425 13.86 1.88 -28.86
N ILE A 426 14.91 2.69 -29.00
CA ILE A 426 16.14 2.32 -29.68
C ILE A 426 17.03 1.41 -28.82
N LEU A 427 17.04 1.60 -27.48
CA LEU A 427 17.62 0.65 -26.53
C LEU A 427 16.93 -0.72 -26.63
N ALA A 428 15.58 -0.75 -26.63
CA ALA A 428 14.82 -1.98 -26.69
C ALA A 428 15.11 -2.79 -27.97
N LYS A 429 15.11 -2.12 -29.13
CA LYS A 429 15.52 -2.72 -30.40
C LYS A 429 16.99 -3.18 -30.38
N SER A 430 17.87 -2.47 -29.70
CA SER A 430 19.28 -2.87 -29.54
C SER A 430 19.43 -4.14 -28.70
N TYR A 431 18.64 -4.29 -27.61
CA TYR A 431 18.63 -5.52 -26.80
C TYR A 431 18.02 -6.72 -27.53
N GLU A 432 16.97 -6.52 -28.32
CA GLU A 432 16.39 -7.57 -29.18
C GLU A 432 17.44 -8.15 -30.12
N ILE A 433 18.23 -7.26 -30.74
CA ILE A 433 19.28 -7.60 -31.70
C ILE A 433 20.55 -8.14 -31.00
N ALA A 434 20.73 -7.84 -29.72
CA ALA A 434 21.73 -8.47 -28.86
C ALA A 434 21.30 -9.84 -28.30
N GLY A 435 20.06 -10.29 -28.56
CA GLY A 435 19.50 -11.55 -28.06
C GLY A 435 19.01 -11.51 -26.62
N ASN A 436 19.00 -10.34 -25.97
CA ASN A 436 18.49 -10.18 -24.60
C ASN A 436 17.01 -9.76 -24.62
N TYR A 437 16.14 -10.72 -24.93
CA TYR A 437 14.70 -10.49 -25.06
C TYR A 437 14.04 -9.97 -23.77
N ASN A 438 14.52 -10.38 -22.60
CA ASN A 438 14.00 -9.90 -21.31
C ASN A 438 14.29 -8.41 -21.09
N ALA A 439 15.52 -7.95 -21.37
CA ALA A 439 15.87 -6.53 -21.30
C ALA A 439 15.14 -5.72 -22.39
N SER A 440 15.00 -6.28 -23.60
CA SER A 440 14.23 -5.68 -24.69
C SER A 440 12.76 -5.41 -24.30
N VAL A 441 12.04 -6.42 -23.79
CA VAL A 441 10.65 -6.29 -23.34
C VAL A 441 10.49 -5.24 -22.24
N ASN A 442 11.43 -5.18 -21.28
CA ASN A 442 11.41 -4.18 -20.22
C ASN A 442 11.65 -2.76 -20.76
N ALA A 443 12.63 -2.57 -21.65
CA ALA A 443 12.89 -1.28 -22.30
C ALA A 443 11.71 -0.81 -23.17
N TYR A 444 11.02 -1.72 -23.88
CA TYR A 444 9.80 -1.42 -24.62
C TYR A 444 8.65 -0.96 -23.69
N LYS A 445 8.45 -1.61 -22.54
CA LYS A 445 7.46 -1.19 -21.54
C LYS A 445 7.78 0.21 -21.02
N THR A 446 9.03 0.50 -20.68
CA THR A 446 9.47 1.85 -20.24
C THR A 446 9.21 2.90 -21.31
N ALA A 447 9.53 2.60 -22.58
CA ALA A 447 9.27 3.51 -23.70
C ALA A 447 7.77 3.82 -23.88
N MET A 448 6.91 2.81 -23.77
CA MET A 448 5.45 3.00 -23.86
C MET A 448 4.91 3.80 -22.67
N ASN A 449 5.40 3.56 -21.46
CA ASN A 449 5.02 4.32 -20.26
C ASN A 449 5.40 5.80 -20.40
N LEU A 450 6.66 6.10 -20.78
CA LEU A 450 7.12 7.47 -21.01
C LEU A 450 6.33 8.17 -22.12
N LYS A 451 6.06 7.48 -23.25
CA LYS A 451 5.21 7.99 -24.33
C LYS A 451 3.79 8.31 -23.84
N SER A 452 3.21 7.47 -22.97
CA SER A 452 1.86 7.69 -22.41
C SER A 452 1.78 8.89 -21.47
N LYS A 453 2.86 9.16 -20.71
CA LYS A 453 3.00 10.36 -19.88
C LYS A 453 3.08 11.62 -20.78
N TYR A 454 3.97 11.60 -21.76
CA TYR A 454 4.17 12.71 -22.71
C TYR A 454 2.88 13.09 -23.49
N VAL A 455 2.04 12.10 -23.83
CA VAL A 455 0.74 12.32 -24.50
C VAL A 455 -0.33 12.87 -23.56
N LYS A 456 -0.25 12.62 -22.24
CA LYS A 456 -1.14 13.27 -21.27
C LYS A 456 -0.74 14.74 -21.06
N ASP A 457 0.56 14.99 -20.92
CA ASP A 457 1.09 16.33 -20.68
C ASP A 457 0.96 17.26 -21.90
N SER A 458 0.76 16.71 -23.11
CA SER A 458 0.50 17.47 -24.34
C SER A 458 -0.99 17.69 -24.68
N ASN A 459 -1.91 17.22 -23.84
CA ASN A 459 -3.36 17.43 -23.96
C ASN A 459 -3.92 18.22 -22.76
N LEU A 460 -3.04 18.92 -22.05
CA LEU A 460 -3.27 19.96 -21.05
C LEU A 460 -2.78 21.30 -21.61
#